data_AF-A0A0D0FA45-F1
#
_entry.id   AF-A0A0D0FA45-F1
#
_cell.length_a   1.000
_cell.length_b   1.000
_cell.length_c   1.000
_cell.angle_alpha   90.00
_cell.angle_beta   90.00
_cell.angle_gamma   90.00
#
_symmetry.space_group_name_H-M   'P 1'
#
loop_
_entity.id
_entity.type
_entity.pdbx_description
1 polymer ?
#
loop_
_entity_poly.entity_id
_entity_poly.type
_entity_poly.pdbx_seq_one_letter_code
_entity_poly.pdbx_strand_id
1 'polypeptide(L)' 'MLNTTILAALGTPEIIIILVVVLLLFGGKKIPELMRGLGKGVKEFKDGKDGADNDPVDTNNTHKPQ' A
#
# COMPACT_ATOMS: atom_id res chain seq x y z
N MET A 1 31.04 -11.56 -20.89
CA MET A 1 31.06 -12.06 -19.50
C MET A 1 31.25 -10.93 -18.47
N LEU A 2 31.92 -9.82 -18.80
CA LEU A 2 32.13 -8.69 -17.87
C LEU A 2 30.92 -7.72 -17.80
N ASN A 3 30.11 -7.70 -18.86
CA ASN A 3 29.02 -6.76 -19.10
C ASN A 3 27.79 -7.05 -18.21
N THR A 4 27.51 -8.34 -17.96
CA THR A 4 26.45 -8.78 -17.04
C THR A 4 26.76 -8.38 -15.61
N THR A 5 28.03 -8.39 -15.20
CA THR A 5 28.44 -7.98 -13.86
C THR A 5 28.28 -6.47 -13.65
N ILE A 6 28.49 -5.65 -14.68
CA ILE A 6 28.32 -4.19 -14.59
C ILE A 6 26.84 -3.77 -14.69
N LEU A 7 26.03 -4.42 -15.55
CA LEU A 7 24.57 -4.20 -15.57
C LEU A 7 23.88 -4.75 -14.32
N ALA A 8 24.38 -5.86 -13.76
CA ALA A 8 23.97 -6.31 -12.45
C ALA A 8 24.40 -5.29 -11.40
N ALA A 9 25.65 -4.82 -11.40
CA ALA A 9 26.15 -3.89 -10.40
C ALA A 9 25.52 -2.49 -10.43
N LEU A 10 24.78 -2.11 -11.49
CA LEU A 10 24.12 -0.81 -11.67
C LEU A 10 22.58 -0.97 -11.78
N GLY A 11 22.06 -2.03 -11.19
CA GLY A 11 20.67 -2.47 -11.30
C GLY A 11 20.24 -3.23 -10.06
N THR A 12 19.08 -3.88 -10.11
CA THR A 12 18.38 -4.64 -9.05
C THR A 12 19.13 -5.06 -7.77
N PRO A 13 20.35 -5.64 -7.77
CA PRO A 13 21.07 -5.97 -6.53
C PRO A 13 21.32 -4.82 -5.56
N GLU A 14 21.53 -3.57 -5.99
CA GLU A 14 21.71 -2.46 -5.03
C GLU A 14 20.43 -2.15 -4.27
N ILE A 15 19.28 -2.22 -4.95
CA ILE A 15 17.96 -2.11 -4.32
C ILE A 15 17.75 -3.25 -3.33
N ILE A 16 18.18 -4.48 -3.66
CA ILE A 16 18.12 -5.63 -2.74
C ILE A 16 18.99 -5.39 -1.52
N ILE A 17 20.23 -4.91 -1.68
CA ILE A 17 21.12 -4.61 -0.56
C ILE A 17 20.50 -3.56 0.38
N ILE A 18 19.94 -2.48 -0.18
CA ILE A 18 19.26 -1.45 0.60
C ILE A 18 18.05 -2.05 1.33
N LEU A 19 17.23 -2.85 0.65
CA LEU A 19 16.09 -3.55 1.27
C LEU A 19 16.53 -4.43 2.44
N VAL A 20 17.62 -5.18 2.30
CA VAL A 20 18.16 -6.03 3.36
C VAL A 20 18.64 -5.20 4.55
N VAL A 21 19.36 -4.10 4.32
CA VAL A 21 19.81 -3.20 5.40
C VAL A 21 18.62 -2.60 6.13
N VAL A 22 17.61 -2.10 5.41
CA VAL A 22 16.38 -1.57 6.01
C VAL A 22 15.65 -2.67 6.80
N LEU A 23 15.59 -3.90 6.28
CA LEU A 23 14.97 -5.03 6.94
C LEU A 23 15.70 -5.44 8.22
N LEU A 24 17.02 -5.31 8.27
CA LEU A 24 17.83 -5.56 9.46
C LEU A 24 17.64 -4.47 10.52
N LEU A 25 17.56 -3.19 10.11
CA LEU A 25 17.37 -2.07 11.03
C LEU A 25 15.95 -2.02 11.62
N PHE A 26 14.93 -2.19 10.78
CA PHE A 26 13.53 -2.08 11.21
C PHE A 26 12.89 -3.43 11.57
N GLY A 27 13.47 -4.55 11.12
CA GLY A 27 12.90 -5.89 11.24
C GLY A 27 11.79 -6.16 10.22
N GLY A 28 11.63 -7.43 9.84
CA GLY A 28 10.62 -7.84 8.84
C GLY A 28 9.16 -7.63 9.24
N LYS A 29 8.87 -7.35 10.51
CA LYS A 29 7.51 -7.11 11.01
C LYS A 29 7.09 -5.64 10.91
N LYS A 30 8.01 -4.68 10.98
CA LYS A 30 7.67 -3.25 11.03
C LYS A 30 7.28 -2.68 9.67
N ILE A 31 7.86 -3.16 8.58
CA ILE A 31 7.48 -2.71 7.24
C ILE A 31 6.01 -3.05 6.92
N PRO A 32 5.54 -4.30 7.10
CA PRO A 32 4.12 -4.65 6.91
C PRO A 32 3.18 -3.89 7.86
N GLU A 33 3.60 -3.67 9.11
CA GLU A 33 2.82 -2.93 10.11
C GLU A 33 2.62 -1.46 9.69
N LEU A 34 3.69 -0.79 9.25
CA LEU A 34 3.63 0.57 8.70
C LEU A 34 2.80 0.64 7.43
N MET A 35 2.96 -0.30 6.50
CA MET A 35 2.15 -0.36 5.27
C MET A 35 0.66 -0.54 5.57
N ARG A 36 0.30 -1.38 6.56
CA ARG A 36 -1.11 -1.56 6.97
C ARG A 36 -1.68 -0.29 7.59
N GLY A 37 -0.90 0.42 8.41
CA GLY A 37 -1.30 1.72 8.95
C GLY A 37 -1.50 2.77 7.87
N LEU A 38 -0.52 2.91 6.98
CA LEU A 38 -0.57 3.84 5.85
C LEU A 38 -1.73 3.52 4.90
N GLY A 39 -1.95 2.24 4.59
CA GLY A 39 -3.03 1.79 3.71
C GLY A 39 -4.42 2.08 4.29
N LYS A 40 -4.61 1.93 5.60
CA LYS A 40 -5.85 2.35 6.28
C LYS A 40 -6.04 3.86 6.20
N GLY A 41 -5.01 4.64 6.49
CA GLY A 41 -5.07 6.10 6.40
C GLY A 41 -5.38 6.59 4.98
N VAL A 42 -4.76 5.98 3.95
CA VAL A 42 -5.05 6.29 2.54
C VAL A 42 -6.48 5.90 2.17
N LYS A 43 -6.98 4.75 2.66
CA LYS A 43 -8.37 4.33 2.44
C LYS A 43 -9.35 5.30 3.09
N GLU A 44 -9.17 5.66 4.35
CA GLU A 44 -10.02 6.63 5.06
C GLU A 44 -9.96 8.02 4.42
N PHE A 45 -8.78 8.46 3.99
CA PHE A 45 -8.62 9.72 3.26
C PHE A 45 -9.39 9.70 1.93
N LYS A 46 -9.31 8.59 1.19
CA LYS A 46 -10.03 8.41 -0.06
C LYS A 46 -11.54 8.31 0.17
N ASP A 47 -11.99 7.54 1.16
CA ASP A 47 -13.41 7.41 1.52
C ASP A 47 -13.99 8.76 1.98
N GLY A 48 -13.23 9.57 2.73
CA GLY A 48 -13.65 10.93 3.12
C GLY A 48 -13.67 11.92 1.95
N LYS A 49 -12.74 11.77 0.98
CA LYS A 49 -12.73 12.55 -0.26
C LYS A 49 -13.87 12.16 -1.20
N ASP A 50 -14.14 10.87 -1.34
CA ASP A 50 -15.16 10.31 -2.25
C ASP A 50 -16.57 10.35 -1.63
N GLY A 51 -16.69 10.29 -0.31
CA GLY A 51 -17.93 10.45 0.45
C GLY A 51 -18.44 11.89 0.51
N ALA A 52 -17.62 12.88 0.13
CA ALA A 52 -18.10 14.22 -0.18
C ALA A 52 -18.84 14.30 -1.53
N ASP A 53 -18.63 13.32 -2.42
CA ASP A 53 -19.24 13.25 -3.76
C ASP A 53 -20.32 12.16 -3.90
N ASN A 54 -20.48 11.26 -2.92
CA ASN A 54 -21.42 10.14 -2.98
C ASN A 54 -22.24 10.04 -1.69
N ASP A 55 -23.29 10.87 -1.59
CA ASP A 55 -24.45 10.53 -0.77
C ASP A 55 -24.97 9.15 -1.24
N PRO A 56 -25.13 8.17 -0.34
CA PRO A 56 -25.78 6.93 -0.69
C PRO A 56 -27.25 7.21 -1.00
N VAL A 57 -27.65 7.02 -2.25
CA VAL A 57 -29.04 6.71 -2.60
C VAL A 57 -29.39 5.43 -1.84
N ASP A 58 -30.10 5.61 -0.73
CA ASP A 58 -30.78 4.56 0.01
C ASP A 58 -31.66 3.74 -0.95
N THR A 59 -31.25 2.50 -1.23
CA THR A 59 -32.03 1.53 -2.02
C THR A 59 -32.50 0.35 -1.15
N ASN A 60 -32.64 0.52 0.17
CA ASN A 60 -33.06 -0.60 1.03
C ASN A 60 -34.27 -0.31 1.93
N ASN A 61 -35.10 0.70 1.68
CA ASN A 61 -36.30 0.91 2.51
C ASN A 61 -37.59 1.15 1.70
N THR A 62 -37.98 0.21 0.83
CA THR A 62 -39.40 0.09 0.42
C THR A 62 -40.07 -1.00 1.24
N HIS A 63 -40.62 -0.56 2.36
CA HIS A 63 -41.70 -1.19 3.08
C HIS A 63 -42.92 -1.41 2.14
N LYS A 64 -43.31 -2.66 1.90
CA LYS A 64 -44.70 -3.02 1.61
C LYS A 64 -45.03 -4.41 2.16
N PRO A 65 -45.76 -4.45 3.28
CA PRO A 65 -47.03 -5.18 3.34
C PRO A 65 -48.18 -4.17 3.49
N GLN A 66 -49.39 -4.63 3.15
CA GLN A 66 -50.65 -3.88 2.98
C GLN A 66 -50.73 -3.07 1.68
#